data_AF-A0A2Z6E661-F1
#
_entry.id   AF-A0A2Z6E661-F1
#
_cell.length_a   1.000
_cell.length_b   1.000
_cell.length_c   1.000
_cell.angle_alpha   90.00
_cell.angle_beta   90.00
_cell.angle_gamma   90.00
#
_symmetry.space_group_name_H-M   'P 1'
#
loop_
_entity.id
_entity.type
_entity.pdbx_description
1 polymer ?
#
loop_
_entity_poly.entity_id
_entity_poly.type
_entity_poly.pdbx_seq_one_letter_code
_entity_poly.pdbx_strand_id
1 'polypeptide(L)' 'MSADRLEARLDELEVRLAFLDETVAALAAADAEQSLRIVALERLLRDLRGELATLRLAHSPDPHGEPPPPHY' A
#
# COMPACT_ATOMS: atom_id res chain seq x y z
N MET A 1 -21.78 4.14 47.36
CA MET A 1 -21.78 3.02 46.41
C MET A 1 -21.19 1.82 47.14
N SER A 2 -21.82 0.64 47.11
CA SER A 2 -21.26 -0.53 47.82
C SER A 2 -19.99 -1.02 47.11
N ALA A 3 -19.05 -1.60 47.88
CA ALA A 3 -17.79 -2.13 47.37
C ALA A 3 -18.02 -3.15 46.23
N ASP A 4 -18.99 -4.06 46.39
CA ASP A 4 -19.35 -5.08 45.40
C ASP A 4 -19.71 -4.50 44.02
N ARG A 5 -20.37 -3.34 43.98
CA ARG A 5 -20.72 -2.69 42.71
C ARG A 5 -19.51 -2.06 42.03
N LEU A 6 -18.52 -1.65 42.81
CA LEU A 6 -17.28 -1.10 42.27
C LEU A 6 -16.40 -2.23 41.71
N GLU A 7 -16.31 -3.35 42.43
CA GLU A 7 -15.58 -4.55 42.03
C GLU A 7 -16.15 -5.15 40.74
N ALA A 8 -17.47 -5.33 40.65
CA ALA A 8 -18.12 -5.80 39.42
C ALA A 8 -17.87 -4.89 38.20
N ARG A 9 -17.73 -3.57 38.40
CA ARG A 9 -17.39 -2.63 37.32
C ARG A 9 -15.91 -2.71 36.94
N LEU A 10 -15.02 -2.99 37.89
CA LEU A 10 -13.60 -3.19 37.61
C LEU A 10 -13.40 -4.46 36.79
N ASP A 11 -14.04 -5.57 37.18
CA ASP A 11 -13.99 -6.83 36.43
C ASP A 11 -14.48 -6.64 34.98
N GLU A 12 -15.60 -5.93 34.81
CA GLU A 12 -16.12 -5.63 33.47
C GLU A 12 -15.15 -4.77 32.65
N LEU A 13 -14.52 -3.78 33.27
CA LEU A 13 -13.53 -2.93 32.60
C LEU A 13 -12.26 -3.70 32.24
N GLU A 14 -11.81 -4.63 33.08
CA GLU A 14 -10.65 -5.47 32.82
C GLU A 14 -10.88 -6.39 31.62
N VAL A 15 -12.06 -7.02 31.55
CA VAL A 15 -12.46 -7.82 30.38
C VAL A 15 -12.49 -6.95 29.11
N ARG A 16 -13.14 -5.79 29.17
CA ARG A 16 -13.20 -4.86 28.02
C ARG A 16 -11.81 -4.39 27.59
N LEU A 17 -10.91 -4.12 28.53
CA LEU A 17 -9.55 -3.71 28.24
C LEU A 17 -8.78 -4.81 27.52
N ALA A 18 -8.88 -6.06 28.00
CA ALA A 18 -8.24 -7.21 27.34
C ALA A 18 -8.71 -7.36 25.88
N PHE A 19 -10.01 -7.21 25.62
CA PHE A 19 -10.55 -7.23 24.25
C PHE A 19 -10.04 -6.07 23.38
N LEU A 20 -9.91 -4.87 23.95
CA LEU A 20 -9.36 -3.71 23.24
C LEU A 20 -7.89 -3.93 22.88
N ASP A 21 -7.09 -4.47 23.80
CA ASP A 21 -5.69 -4.78 23.55
C ASP A 21 -5.53 -5.81 22.42
N GLU A 22 -6.34 -6.88 22.43
CA GLU A 22 -6.37 -7.86 21.34
C GLU A 22 -6.77 -7.22 20.00
N THR A 23 -7.79 -6.35 20.01
CA THR A 23 -8.27 -5.65 18.81
C THR A 23 -7.19 -4.72 18.24
N VAL A 24 -6.49 -3.99 19.09
CA VAL A 24 -5.39 -3.09 18.68
C VAL A 24 -4.24 -3.90 18.09
N ALA A 25 -3.87 -5.02 18.70
CA ALA A 25 -2.84 -5.91 18.16
C ALA A 25 -3.22 -6.46 16.77
N ALA A 26 -4.48 -6.88 16.59
CA ALA A 26 -4.99 -7.36 15.30
C ALA A 26 -4.98 -6.25 14.23
N LEU A 27 -5.39 -5.03 14.60
CA LEU A 27 -5.34 -3.86 13.70
C LEU A 27 -3.91 -3.52 13.29
N ALA A 28 -2.96 -3.52 14.23
CA ALA A 28 -1.56 -3.26 13.93
C ALA A 28 -0.96 -4.32 12.97
N ALA A 29 -1.32 -5.59 13.15
CA ALA A 29 -0.91 -6.66 12.24
C ALA A 29 -1.49 -6.46 10.83
N ALA A 30 -2.76 -6.12 10.72
CA ALA A 30 -3.42 -5.85 9.44
C ALA A 30 -2.81 -4.63 8.72
N ASP A 31 -2.51 -3.56 9.45
CA ASP A 31 -1.86 -2.36 8.90
C ASP A 31 -0.45 -2.66 8.36
N ALA A 32 0.33 -3.47 9.08
CA ALA A 32 1.64 -3.92 8.63
C ALA A 32 1.55 -4.73 7.33
N GLU A 33 0.58 -5.66 7.23
CA GLU A 33 0.34 -6.44 6.01
C GLU A 33 -0.06 -5.54 4.83
N GLN A 34 -0.96 -4.58 5.05
CA GLN A 34 -1.38 -3.62 4.03
C GLN A 34 -0.21 -2.75 3.56
N SER A 35 0.61 -2.26 4.48
CA SER A 35 1.80 -1.46 4.18
C SER A 35 2.79 -2.23 3.29
N LEU A 36 3.05 -3.50 3.60
CA LEU A 36 3.89 -4.37 2.77
C LEU A 36 3.29 -4.59 1.37
N ARG A 37 1.98 -4.78 1.29
CA ARG A 37 1.27 -4.93 0.01
C ARG A 37 1.34 -3.67 -0.85
N ILE A 38 1.21 -2.49 -0.26
CA ILE A 38 1.36 -1.21 -0.95
C ILE A 38 2.78 -1.10 -1.53
N VAL A 39 3.82 -1.35 -0.74
CA VAL A 39 5.21 -1.31 -1.20
C VAL A 39 5.44 -2.28 -2.38
N ALA A 40 4.83 -3.47 -2.33
CA ALA A 40 4.91 -4.43 -3.44
C ALA A 40 4.23 -3.91 -4.71
N LEU A 41 3.03 -3.35 -4.59
CA LEU A 41 2.29 -2.76 -5.72
C LEU A 41 3.04 -1.57 -6.34
N GLU A 42 3.63 -0.70 -5.52
CA GLU A 42 4.45 0.42 -5.98
C GLU A 42 5.69 -0.02 -6.76
N ARG A 43 6.29 -1.16 -6.40
CA ARG A 43 7.40 -1.75 -7.17
C ARG A 43 6.89 -2.24 -8.52
N LEU A 44 5.83 -3.03 -8.54
CA LEU A 44 5.23 -3.54 -9.78
C LEU A 44 4.83 -2.43 -10.74
N LEU A 45 4.26 -1.33 -10.23
CA LEU A 45 3.90 -0.16 -11.06
C LEU A 45 5.13 0.53 -11.64
N ARG A 46 6.22 0.63 -10.88
CA ARG A 46 7.48 1.20 -11.39
C ARG A 46 8.09 0.33 -12.47
N ASP A 47 8.09 -0.98 -12.28
CA ASP A 47 8.63 -1.95 -13.23
C ASP A 47 7.83 -1.91 -14.54
N LEU A 48 6.49 -1.96 -14.47
CA LEU A 48 5.60 -1.83 -15.62
C LEU A 48 5.82 -0.51 -16.38
N ARG A 49 6.01 0.61 -15.66
CA ARG A 49 6.32 1.89 -16.30
C ARG A 49 7.67 1.86 -17.02
N GLY A 50 8.65 1.15 -16.47
CA GLY A 50 9.93 0.90 -17.11
C GLY A 50 9.77 0.11 -18.41
N GLU A 51 9.03 -0.99 -18.38
CA GLU A 51 8.72 -1.81 -19.56
C GLU A 51 7.97 -1.01 -20.64
N LEU A 52 7.01 -0.16 -20.27
CA LEU A 52 6.33 0.70 -21.23
C LEU A 52 7.27 1.74 -21.86
N ALA A 53 8.22 2.28 -21.10
CA ALA A 53 9.21 3.21 -21.62
C ALA A 53 10.17 2.54 -22.61
N THR A 54 10.63 1.31 -22.30
CA THR A 54 11.50 0.56 -23.21
C THR A 54 10.78 0.20 -24.50
N LEU A 55 9.51 -0.24 -24.42
CA LEU A 55 8.69 -0.48 -25.60
C LEU A 55 8.53 0.79 -26.44
N ARG A 56 8.27 1.94 -25.83
CA ARG A 56 8.15 3.21 -26.58
C ARG A 56 9.43 3.58 -27.32
N LEU A 57 10.59 3.39 -26.70
CA LEU A 57 11.88 3.65 -27.34
C LEU A 57 12.16 2.68 -28.50
N ALA A 58 11.79 1.41 -28.36
CA ALA A 58 11.94 0.40 -29.41
C ALA A 58 11.10 0.70 -30.67
N HIS A 59 10.01 1.47 -30.53
CA HIS A 59 9.13 1.86 -31.64
C HIS A 59 9.40 3.29 -32.15
N SER A 60 10.48 3.96 -31.72
CA SER A 60 10.82 5.29 -32.23
C SER A 60 11.24 5.20 -33.71
N PRO A 61 10.65 5.99 -34.62
CA PRO A 61 11.02 5.96 -36.03
C PRO A 61 12.47 6.41 -36.23
N ASP A 62 13.17 5.70 -37.12
CA ASP A 62 14.56 5.98 -37.50
C ASP A 62 14.63 7.33 -38.26
N PRO A 63 15.30 8.36 -37.71
CA PRO A 63 15.45 9.66 -38.37
C PRO A 63 16.31 9.60 -39.65
N HIS A 64 16.97 8.49 -39.95
CA HIS A 64 17.78 8.32 -41.16
C HIS A 64 16.97 7.94 -42.42
N GLY A 65 15.65 7.74 -42.29
CA GLY A 65 14.76 7.40 -43.41
C GLY A 65 14.08 8.57 -44.11
N GLU A 66 14.36 9.82 -43.72
CA GLU A 66 13.69 11.00 -44.28
C GLU A 66 14.33 11.41 -45.62
N PRO A 67 13.60 11.39 -46.75
CA PRO A 67 14.14 11.82 -48.03
C PRO A 67 14.51 13.31 -47.99
N PRO A 68 15.62 13.73 -48.64
CA PRO A 68 16.08 15.11 -48.59
C PRO A 68 15.00 16.08 -49.10
N PRO A 69 14.87 17.28 -48.51
CA PRO A 69 13.80 18.21 -48.83
C PRO A 69 13.86 18.64 -50.31
N PRO A 70 12.70 18.76 -50.97
CA PRO A 70 12.65 19.19 -52.36
C PRO A 70 13.21 20.61 -52.52
N HIS A 71 14.14 20.78 -53.46
CA HIS A 71 14.61 22.10 -53.87
C HIS A 71 13.56 22.75 -54.78
N TYR A 72 12.89 23.79 -54.27
CA TYR A 72 11.99 24.67 -55.04
C TYR A 72 12.74 25.89 -55.60
#